data_AF-A0A7K3M662-F1
#
_entry.id   AF-A0A7K3M662-F1
#
_cell.length_a   1.000
_cell.length_b   1.000
_cell.length_c   1.000
_cell.angle_alpha   90.00
_cell.angle_beta   90.00
_cell.angle_gamma   90.00
#
_symmetry.space_group_name_H-M   'P 1'
#
loop_
_entity.id
_entity.type
_entity.pdbx_description
1 polymer ?
#
loop_
_entity_poly.entity_id
_entity_poly.type
_entity_poly.pdbx_seq_one_letter_code
_entity_poly.pdbx_strand_id
1 'polypeptide(L)'
;MTIDDGEPDNSSGSGQPWWRRPRGLAALGIGVAAVIVAGVMLATSGSSDEDPRSAERPPAQQTGTPTPDDDQTPVPEPTPNDGSPDPETTTEPTAAPDDDDDDVADDDATSEPTSPPADGEIDPDEAVREAERVLAEFLAESDAAYQDPGADLSALAEIAGGVAYSEVQAGVTELESVEWRQSGTVDIVEFRPGDVDVSASPASVELSACLDTADIDLVDKSGDSVRGPVDDGPSRTLHQYRVEHVDGQWMVVDHTFPDDADC
;
A
#
# COMPACT_ATOMS: atom_id res chain seq x y z
N MET A 1 -12.09 -94.79 13.88
CA MET A 1 -11.80 -94.15 12.58
C MET A 1 -11.31 -92.76 12.90
N THR A 2 -10.00 -92.64 12.96
CA THR A 2 -9.21 -91.41 13.09
C THR A 2 -9.32 -90.60 11.80
N ILE A 3 -9.23 -89.27 11.90
CA ILE A 3 -8.33 -88.41 11.11
C ILE A 3 -8.18 -87.10 11.89
N ASP A 4 -6.91 -86.80 12.12
CA ASP A 4 -6.27 -85.59 12.60
C ASP A 4 -5.93 -84.76 11.35
N ASP A 5 -6.13 -83.44 11.35
CA ASP A 5 -5.44 -82.54 10.41
C ASP A 5 -5.56 -81.07 10.88
N GLY A 6 -4.45 -80.54 11.40
CA GLY A 6 -3.85 -79.31 10.86
C GLY A 6 -4.23 -77.96 11.46
N GLU A 7 -3.37 -77.45 12.34
CA GLU A 7 -3.06 -76.01 12.39
C GLU A 7 -2.46 -75.54 11.05
N PRO A 8 -2.71 -74.28 10.67
CA PRO A 8 -1.57 -73.46 10.29
C PRO A 8 -1.56 -72.09 10.99
N ASP A 9 -0.33 -71.68 11.30
CA ASP A 9 0.09 -70.37 11.77
C ASP A 9 -0.51 -69.21 10.96
N ASN A 10 -0.89 -68.14 11.65
CA ASN A 10 -0.85 -66.83 11.03
C ASN A 10 -0.21 -65.81 11.97
N SER A 11 1.06 -65.53 11.68
CA SER A 11 1.77 -64.37 12.18
C SER A 11 1.03 -63.10 11.74
N SER A 12 0.69 -62.24 12.68
CA SER A 12 0.45 -60.83 12.41
C SER A 12 0.96 -60.08 13.62
N GLY A 13 2.14 -59.50 13.45
CA GLY A 13 2.86 -58.76 14.46
C GLY A 13 2.00 -57.67 15.08
N SER A 14 2.29 -57.45 16.36
CA SER A 14 1.97 -56.26 17.13
C SER A 14 2.07 -55.00 16.27
N GLY A 15 0.91 -54.44 15.89
CA GLY A 15 0.79 -53.06 15.47
C GLY A 15 1.17 -52.18 16.65
N GLN A 16 2.45 -51.84 16.76
CA GLN A 16 2.87 -50.80 17.68
C GLN A 16 2.30 -49.47 17.19
N PRO A 17 1.72 -48.67 18.10
CA PRO A 17 1.15 -47.39 17.75
C PRO A 17 2.19 -46.39 17.23
N TRP A 18 1.77 -45.55 16.29
CA TRP A 18 2.57 -44.64 15.47
C TRP A 18 3.31 -43.51 16.22
N TRP A 19 3.07 -43.31 17.53
CA TRP A 19 3.70 -42.24 18.31
C TRP A 19 5.07 -42.58 18.91
N ARG A 20 5.69 -43.72 18.57
CA ARG A 20 7.08 -44.04 18.97
C ARG A 20 7.99 -44.29 17.77
N ARG A 21 8.52 -43.21 17.21
CA ARG A 21 9.84 -43.20 16.56
C ARG A 21 10.65 -42.01 17.07
N PRO A 22 11.83 -42.22 17.67
CA PRO A 22 12.79 -41.16 17.94
C PRO A 22 13.76 -41.06 16.76
N ARG A 23 13.75 -39.92 16.06
CA ARG A 23 14.80 -39.44 15.17
C ARG A 23 14.71 -37.91 15.27
N GLY A 24 15.70 -37.15 15.72
CA GLY A 24 17.13 -37.30 15.48
C GLY A 24 17.53 -36.16 14.57
N LEU A 25 18.08 -35.10 15.17
CA LEU A 25 18.94 -34.04 14.61
C LEU A 25 18.86 -33.79 13.09
N ALA A 26 18.33 -32.62 12.72
CA ALA A 26 18.99 -31.59 11.90
C ALA A 26 17.91 -30.75 11.21
N ALA A 27 17.66 -29.55 11.75
CA ALA A 27 17.19 -28.45 10.94
C ALA A 27 17.91 -27.22 11.47
N LEU A 28 18.83 -26.72 10.65
CA LEU A 28 19.42 -25.40 10.79
C LEU A 28 18.27 -24.41 11.00
N GLY A 29 18.23 -23.80 12.19
CA GLY A 29 17.44 -22.60 12.41
C GLY A 29 18.05 -21.48 11.57
N ILE A 30 17.59 -21.37 10.33
CA ILE A 30 17.66 -20.12 9.58
C ILE A 30 16.40 -19.37 10.01
N GLY A 31 16.54 -18.51 11.01
CA GLY A 31 15.55 -17.49 11.28
C GLY A 31 15.49 -16.57 10.08
N VAL A 32 14.51 -16.77 9.22
CA VAL A 32 14.07 -15.73 8.28
C VAL A 32 13.12 -14.87 9.09
N ALA A 33 13.67 -13.75 9.53
CA ALA A 33 12.97 -12.71 10.25
C ALA A 33 11.95 -12.05 9.31
N ALA A 34 10.73 -11.92 9.82
CA ALA A 34 9.77 -10.84 9.60
C ALA A 34 9.93 -10.01 8.31
N VAL A 35 9.12 -10.35 7.32
CA VAL A 35 8.45 -9.34 6.49
C VAL A 35 6.94 -9.58 6.64
N ILE A 36 6.47 -9.38 7.87
CA ILE A 36 5.17 -8.73 8.03
C ILE A 36 5.46 -7.27 7.69
N VAL A 37 4.53 -6.60 7.02
CA VAL A 37 4.50 -5.15 6.79
C VAL A 37 4.64 -4.43 8.14
N ALA A 38 5.87 -4.35 8.63
CA ALA A 38 6.33 -3.80 9.89
C ALA A 38 7.81 -3.47 9.62
N GLY A 39 8.11 -2.18 9.60
CA GLY A 39 9.39 -1.65 9.16
C GLY A 39 10.59 -2.36 9.77
N VAL A 40 11.48 -2.86 8.91
CA VAL A 40 12.81 -3.32 9.32
C VAL A 40 13.66 -2.10 9.65
N MET A 41 13.60 -1.63 10.90
CA MET A 41 14.61 -0.72 11.45
C MET A 41 15.90 -1.50 11.75
N LEU A 42 16.87 -1.39 10.84
CA LEU A 42 18.28 -1.62 11.16
C LEU A 42 18.80 -0.45 12.02
N ALA A 43 18.65 -0.58 13.33
CA ALA A 43 19.32 0.29 14.28
C ALA A 43 20.84 0.05 14.20
N THR A 44 21.56 0.90 13.47
CA THR A 44 23.01 1.05 13.66
C THR A 44 23.22 1.94 14.88
N SER A 45 23.38 1.30 16.05
CA SER A 45 23.81 1.99 17.26
C SER A 45 25.21 2.57 17.02
N GLY A 46 25.26 3.90 16.89
CA GLY A 46 26.49 4.66 17.02
C GLY A 46 27.00 4.57 18.46
N SER A 47 28.16 3.97 18.65
CA SER A 47 28.99 4.16 19.83
C SER A 47 30.14 5.09 19.44
N SER A 48 30.00 6.36 19.82
CA SER A 48 31.10 7.32 19.87
C SER A 48 31.98 6.98 21.07
N ASP A 49 33.14 6.37 20.83
CA ASP A 49 34.24 6.34 21.80
C ASP A 49 35.34 7.29 21.30
N GLU A 50 35.46 8.42 21.98
CA GLU A 50 36.59 9.34 21.88
C GLU A 50 37.80 8.75 22.63
N ASP A 51 38.93 8.52 21.95
CA ASP A 51 40.25 8.50 22.60
C ASP A 51 41.29 9.24 21.70
N PRO A 52 42.04 10.21 22.24
CA PRO A 52 42.94 11.06 21.48
C PRO A 52 44.35 10.45 21.44
N ARG A 53 44.96 10.31 20.25
CA ARG A 53 46.43 10.22 20.14
C ARG A 53 46.92 10.68 18.77
N SER A 54 47.88 11.58 18.82
CA SER A 54 48.54 12.26 17.70
C SER A 54 49.46 11.35 16.87
N ALA A 55 49.73 11.86 15.64
CA ALA A 55 50.82 11.51 14.71
C ALA A 55 50.63 10.15 14.00
N GLU A 56 50.74 9.99 12.68
CA GLU A 56 51.71 10.55 11.72
C GLU A 56 51.11 10.56 10.28
N ARG A 57 51.46 11.57 9.47
CA ARG A 57 51.45 11.58 7.97
C ARG A 57 52.80 11.01 7.48
N PRO A 58 53.07 10.57 6.21
CA PRO A 58 52.41 10.85 4.89
C PRO A 58 52.46 9.62 3.88
N PRO A 59 52.48 9.75 2.52
CA PRO A 59 51.56 10.40 1.56
C PRO A 59 51.06 9.52 0.37
N ALA A 60 50.06 10.06 -0.35
CA ALA A 60 49.77 10.00 -1.80
C ALA A 60 49.28 8.68 -2.47
N GLN A 61 48.08 8.76 -3.08
CA GLN A 61 47.84 8.84 -4.54
C GLN A 61 46.32 8.94 -4.79
N GLN A 62 45.84 10.04 -5.41
CA GLN A 62 45.25 10.12 -6.77
C GLN A 62 43.92 9.34 -6.91
N THR A 63 42.81 9.83 -7.46
CA THR A 63 42.40 11.01 -8.24
C THR A 63 40.91 10.76 -8.57
N GLY A 64 40.09 11.80 -8.73
CA GLY A 64 38.89 11.73 -9.57
C GLY A 64 37.56 12.04 -8.89
N THR A 65 37.23 13.32 -8.83
CA THR A 65 35.86 13.84 -8.69
C THR A 65 35.14 13.64 -10.02
N PRO A 66 33.94 13.04 -10.09
CA PRO A 66 33.08 13.20 -11.26
C PRO A 66 32.32 14.53 -11.16
N THR A 67 32.64 15.45 -12.06
CA THR A 67 31.82 16.62 -12.39
C THR A 67 30.62 16.15 -13.23
N PRO A 68 29.41 16.74 -13.07
CA PRO A 68 28.26 16.43 -13.92
C PRO A 68 28.49 16.90 -15.37
N ASP A 69 28.26 16.01 -16.33
CA ASP A 69 28.21 16.32 -17.76
C ASP A 69 26.83 16.93 -18.09
N ASP A 70 26.80 18.25 -18.27
CA ASP A 70 25.75 18.99 -18.94
C ASP A 70 25.88 18.76 -20.46
N ASP A 71 25.08 17.85 -21.03
CA ASP A 71 24.84 17.79 -22.48
C ASP A 71 23.33 17.93 -22.75
N GLN A 72 22.87 19.18 -22.73
CA GLN A 72 21.55 19.57 -23.21
C GLN A 72 21.62 19.75 -24.73
N THR A 73 21.03 18.82 -25.47
CA THR A 73 20.72 18.99 -26.89
C THR A 73 19.52 19.95 -27.03
N PRO A 74 19.60 21.06 -27.79
CA PRO A 74 18.47 21.97 -27.95
C PRO A 74 17.38 21.37 -28.85
N VAL A 75 16.16 21.32 -28.31
CA VAL A 75 14.92 21.02 -29.04
C VAL A 75 14.53 22.26 -29.88
N PRO A 76 14.18 22.14 -31.17
CA PRO A 76 13.71 23.28 -31.95
C PRO A 76 12.28 23.72 -31.53
N GLU A 77 12.11 25.03 -31.34
CA GLU A 77 10.84 25.72 -31.11
C GLU A 77 9.78 25.45 -32.21
N PRO A 78 8.49 25.29 -31.86
CA PRO A 78 7.41 25.44 -32.82
C PRO A 78 7.11 26.92 -33.09
N THR A 79 7.06 27.28 -34.37
CA THR A 79 6.71 28.60 -34.92
C THR A 79 5.31 29.07 -34.49
N PRO A 80 5.10 30.39 -34.25
CA PRO A 80 3.77 30.93 -33.96
C PRO A 80 2.90 30.96 -35.23
N ASN A 81 1.74 30.30 -35.20
CA ASN A 81 0.72 30.50 -36.23
C ASN A 81 -0.19 31.65 -35.81
N ASP A 82 0.11 32.82 -36.38
CA ASP A 82 -0.77 33.97 -36.51
C ASP A 82 -1.87 33.61 -37.54
N GLY A 83 -3.15 33.77 -37.16
CA GLY A 83 -4.26 33.31 -38.00
C GLY A 83 -5.63 33.71 -37.46
N SER A 84 -5.84 35.01 -37.28
CA SER A 84 -7.19 35.60 -37.23
C SER A 84 -7.92 35.31 -38.55
N PRO A 85 -9.23 34.99 -38.48
CA PRO A 85 -10.15 35.94 -39.11
C PRO A 85 -11.43 36.18 -38.29
N ASP A 86 -11.72 37.46 -38.05
CA ASP A 86 -13.09 37.99 -37.97
C ASP A 86 -13.83 37.71 -39.30
N PRO A 87 -15.15 37.48 -39.24
CA PRO A 87 -16.00 38.58 -39.64
C PRO A 87 -17.21 38.83 -38.72
N GLU A 88 -17.46 40.13 -38.58
CA GLU A 88 -18.68 40.82 -38.15
C GLU A 88 -19.99 40.07 -38.45
N THR A 89 -21.01 40.22 -37.59
CA THR A 89 -22.30 40.86 -37.95
C THR A 89 -23.19 41.04 -36.71
N THR A 90 -23.41 42.32 -36.37
CA THR A 90 -24.48 42.88 -35.53
C THR A 90 -25.87 42.43 -35.96
N THR A 91 -26.74 42.00 -35.03
CA THR A 91 -28.15 42.45 -34.97
C THR A 91 -28.82 42.13 -33.63
N GLU A 92 -29.28 43.18 -32.96
CA GLU A 92 -30.23 43.17 -31.83
C GLU A 92 -31.58 42.55 -32.22
N PRO A 93 -32.40 42.20 -31.20
CA PRO A 93 -33.78 42.67 -31.23
C PRO A 93 -34.23 43.29 -29.90
N THR A 94 -34.50 44.60 -29.96
CA THR A 94 -35.76 45.28 -29.57
C THR A 94 -36.60 44.65 -28.45
N ALA A 95 -36.72 45.41 -27.36
CA ALA A 95 -37.73 45.28 -26.31
C ALA A 95 -39.13 45.77 -26.74
N ALA A 96 -40.17 45.19 -26.13
CA ALA A 96 -41.43 45.88 -25.82
C ALA A 96 -42.12 45.22 -24.60
N PRO A 97 -42.96 45.95 -23.84
CA PRO A 97 -43.27 45.66 -22.43
C PRO A 97 -44.74 45.28 -22.13
N ASP A 98 -44.99 45.02 -20.84
CA ASP A 98 -46.22 45.05 -20.03
C ASP A 98 -47.33 44.00 -20.25
N ASP A 99 -47.70 43.27 -19.17
CA ASP A 99 -49.00 43.39 -18.49
C ASP A 99 -49.11 42.43 -17.27
N ASP A 100 -49.24 43.05 -16.09
CA ASP A 100 -50.14 42.80 -14.94
C ASP A 100 -50.35 41.40 -14.29
N ASP A 101 -49.89 41.37 -13.03
CA ASP A 101 -50.61 41.13 -11.76
C ASP A 101 -51.15 39.76 -11.29
N ASP A 102 -50.85 39.54 -9.99
CA ASP A 102 -51.47 38.73 -8.94
C ASP A 102 -51.66 37.21 -9.13
N ASP A 103 -50.85 36.42 -8.40
CA ASP A 103 -51.44 35.57 -7.35
C ASP A 103 -50.41 35.23 -6.24
N VAL A 104 -50.87 35.33 -4.99
CA VAL A 104 -50.08 35.25 -3.75
C VAL A 104 -50.25 33.87 -3.15
N ALA A 105 -49.13 33.16 -2.95
CA ALA A 105 -48.78 32.39 -1.75
C ALA A 105 -47.75 31.32 -2.13
N ASP A 106 -46.54 31.38 -1.56
CA ASP A 106 -45.90 30.20 -1.00
C ASP A 106 -44.67 30.59 -0.16
N ASP A 107 -44.54 29.86 0.95
CA ASP A 107 -43.52 29.79 1.99
C ASP A 107 -42.23 30.63 1.88
N ASP A 108 -41.95 31.34 2.98
CA ASP A 108 -40.65 31.89 3.37
C ASP A 108 -39.66 30.72 3.64
N ALA A 109 -39.10 30.16 2.57
CA ALA A 109 -37.84 29.45 2.64
C ALA A 109 -36.76 30.43 2.21
N THR A 110 -36.01 30.97 3.18
CA THR A 110 -34.70 31.57 2.94
C THR A 110 -33.79 30.47 2.41
N SER A 111 -33.84 30.23 1.11
CA SER A 111 -32.81 29.51 0.38
C SER A 111 -31.65 30.49 0.21
N GLU A 112 -30.61 30.32 1.03
CA GLU A 112 -29.31 30.84 0.66
C GLU A 112 -28.97 30.33 -0.76
N PRO A 113 -28.51 31.18 -1.67
CA PRO A 113 -28.02 30.70 -2.95
C PRO A 113 -26.77 29.85 -2.66
N THR A 114 -26.93 28.52 -2.72
CA THR A 114 -25.80 27.62 -2.91
C THR A 114 -25.19 27.97 -4.26
N SER A 115 -24.07 28.69 -4.22
CA SER A 115 -23.23 28.88 -5.39
C SER A 115 -22.91 27.52 -6.00
N PRO A 116 -22.99 27.35 -7.33
CA PRO A 116 -22.48 26.14 -7.97
C PRO A 116 -21.01 25.95 -7.58
N PRO A 117 -20.53 24.71 -7.38
CA PRO A 117 -19.12 24.46 -7.12
C PRO A 117 -18.31 25.10 -8.26
N ALA A 118 -17.22 25.78 -7.89
CA ALA A 118 -16.25 26.23 -8.87
C ALA A 118 -15.68 24.96 -9.55
N ASP A 119 -15.92 24.81 -10.85
CA ASP A 119 -15.32 23.73 -11.64
C ASP A 119 -13.79 23.75 -11.42
N GLY A 120 -13.27 22.70 -10.79
CA GLY A 120 -11.82 22.47 -10.62
C GLY A 120 -11.26 22.58 -9.20
N GLU A 121 -12.06 22.90 -8.17
CA GLU A 121 -11.60 22.86 -6.77
C GLU A 121 -12.00 21.52 -6.13
N ILE A 122 -11.01 20.79 -5.60
CA ILE A 122 -11.25 19.53 -4.88
C ILE A 122 -11.81 19.87 -3.49
N ASP A 123 -13.01 19.39 -3.19
CA ASP A 123 -13.61 19.52 -1.86
C ASP A 123 -12.83 18.67 -0.83
N PRO A 124 -12.43 19.21 0.34
CA PRO A 124 -11.66 18.45 1.34
C PRO A 124 -12.37 17.21 1.89
N ASP A 125 -13.69 17.27 2.10
CA ASP A 125 -14.45 16.13 2.65
C ASP A 125 -14.62 15.04 1.56
N GLU A 126 -14.75 15.45 0.30
CA GLU A 126 -14.66 14.55 -0.86
C GLU A 126 -13.29 13.89 -0.96
N ALA A 127 -12.20 14.65 -0.82
CA ALA A 127 -10.84 14.13 -0.88
C ALA A 127 -10.60 13.06 0.19
N VAL A 128 -11.03 13.31 1.44
CA VAL A 128 -10.90 12.32 2.52
C VAL A 128 -11.66 11.04 2.20
N ARG A 129 -12.90 11.15 1.73
CA ARG A 129 -13.73 9.98 1.42
C ARG A 129 -13.18 9.17 0.26
N GLU A 130 -12.68 9.83 -0.78
CA GLU A 130 -12.02 9.14 -1.89
C GLU A 130 -10.70 8.51 -1.46
N ALA A 131 -9.93 9.16 -0.57
CA ALA A 131 -8.73 8.58 -0.02
C ALA A 131 -9.01 7.33 0.84
N GLU A 132 -10.05 7.35 1.68
CA GLU A 132 -10.47 6.17 2.46
C GLU A 132 -10.91 5.02 1.54
N ARG A 133 -11.65 5.34 0.47
CA ARG A 133 -12.07 4.36 -0.54
C ARG A 133 -10.88 3.72 -1.24
N VAL A 134 -9.95 4.53 -1.74
CA VAL A 134 -8.75 4.04 -2.45
C VAL A 134 -7.83 3.28 -1.51
N LEU A 135 -7.68 3.70 -0.25
CA LEU A 135 -6.90 2.96 0.72
C LEU A 135 -7.52 1.58 1.04
N ALA A 136 -8.84 1.49 1.17
CA ALA A 136 -9.52 0.21 1.33
C ALA A 136 -9.33 -0.72 0.11
N GLU A 137 -9.38 -0.16 -1.09
CA GLU A 137 -9.12 -0.88 -2.33
C GLU A 137 -7.67 -1.36 -2.41
N PHE A 138 -6.70 -0.50 -2.07
CA PHE A 138 -5.28 -0.84 -2.00
C PHE A 138 -5.01 -2.01 -1.07
N LEU A 139 -5.59 -2.01 0.13
CA LEU A 139 -5.41 -3.09 1.10
C LEU A 139 -6.01 -4.40 0.61
N ALA A 140 -7.20 -4.36 -0.02
CA ALA A 140 -7.82 -5.56 -0.60
C ALA A 140 -7.01 -6.14 -1.77
N GLU A 141 -6.49 -5.30 -2.67
CA GLU A 141 -5.64 -5.75 -3.78
C GLU A 141 -4.27 -6.22 -3.29
N SER A 142 -3.75 -5.63 -2.22
CA SER A 142 -2.52 -6.11 -1.57
C SER A 142 -2.70 -7.50 -0.97
N ASP A 143 -3.82 -7.73 -0.26
CA ASP A 143 -4.17 -9.07 0.25
C ASP A 143 -4.30 -10.09 -0.89
N ALA A 144 -4.97 -9.73 -1.98
CA ALA A 144 -5.09 -10.60 -3.15
C ALA A 144 -3.72 -10.94 -3.74
N ALA A 145 -2.84 -9.94 -3.87
CA ALA A 145 -1.47 -10.12 -4.36
C ALA A 145 -0.63 -11.03 -3.44
N TYR A 146 -0.74 -10.90 -2.12
CA TYR A 146 -0.02 -11.77 -1.19
C TYR A 146 -0.61 -13.19 -1.11
N GLN A 147 -1.89 -13.36 -1.40
CA GLN A 147 -2.55 -14.67 -1.47
C GLN A 147 -2.20 -15.43 -2.76
N ASP A 148 -1.91 -14.72 -3.85
CA ASP A 148 -1.42 -15.28 -5.11
C ASP A 148 -0.18 -14.52 -5.62
N PRO A 149 1.02 -14.76 -5.05
CA PRO A 149 2.23 -14.00 -5.39
C PRO A 149 2.72 -14.14 -6.85
N GLY A 150 2.14 -15.05 -7.64
CA GLY A 150 2.41 -15.16 -9.08
C GLY A 150 1.42 -14.39 -9.96
N ALA A 151 0.43 -13.73 -9.37
CA ALA A 151 -0.59 -12.99 -10.09
C ALA A 151 -0.05 -11.68 -10.68
N ASP A 152 -0.79 -11.15 -11.65
CA ASP A 152 -0.53 -9.86 -12.25
C ASP A 152 -0.92 -8.72 -11.30
N LEU A 153 -0.08 -7.68 -11.20
CA LEU A 153 -0.27 -6.56 -10.28
C LEU A 153 -0.86 -5.30 -10.94
N SER A 154 -1.45 -5.42 -12.14
CA SER A 154 -2.00 -4.26 -12.86
C SER A 154 -3.11 -3.54 -12.09
N ALA A 155 -4.01 -4.28 -11.44
CA ALA A 155 -5.07 -3.70 -10.61
C ALA A 155 -4.48 -2.87 -9.47
N LEU A 156 -3.45 -3.38 -8.79
CA LEU A 156 -2.75 -2.65 -7.74
C LEU A 156 -2.04 -1.40 -8.28
N ALA A 157 -1.44 -1.48 -9.48
CA ALA A 157 -0.76 -0.36 -10.12
C ALA A 157 -1.72 0.76 -10.56
N GLU A 158 -3.02 0.47 -10.69
CA GLU A 158 -4.04 1.48 -10.94
C GLU A 158 -4.38 2.30 -9.69
N ILE A 159 -4.13 1.81 -8.47
CA ILE A 159 -4.56 2.48 -7.23
C ILE A 159 -3.42 2.81 -6.27
N ALA A 160 -2.20 2.37 -6.59
CA ALA A 160 -1.02 2.65 -5.81
C ALA A 160 0.17 3.05 -6.68
N GLY A 161 1.00 3.92 -6.11
CA GLY A 161 2.27 4.33 -6.67
C GLY A 161 3.36 4.38 -5.61
N GLY A 162 4.50 4.96 -5.97
CA GLY A 162 5.56 5.29 -5.02
C GLY A 162 6.03 4.12 -4.16
N VAL A 163 6.19 4.40 -2.87
CA VAL A 163 6.65 3.44 -1.86
C VAL A 163 5.60 2.37 -1.62
N ALA A 164 4.32 2.76 -1.48
CA ALA A 164 3.23 1.83 -1.19
C ALA A 164 3.13 0.70 -2.23
N TYR A 165 3.18 1.02 -3.53
CA TYR A 165 3.21 0.01 -4.59
C TYR A 165 4.48 -0.86 -4.54
N SER A 166 5.64 -0.23 -4.35
CA SER A 166 6.93 -0.93 -4.35
C SER A 166 7.07 -1.90 -3.17
N GLU A 167 6.48 -1.59 -2.02
CA GLU A 167 6.44 -2.48 -0.86
C GLU A 167 5.68 -3.77 -1.15
N VAL A 168 4.51 -3.67 -1.79
CA VAL A 168 3.73 -4.85 -2.17
C VAL A 168 4.46 -5.69 -3.22
N GLN A 169 5.05 -5.05 -4.23
CA GLN A 169 5.85 -5.77 -5.24
C GLN A 169 7.02 -6.54 -4.60
N ALA A 170 7.72 -5.91 -3.66
CA ALA A 170 8.84 -6.54 -2.97
C ALA A 170 8.38 -7.74 -2.14
N GLY A 171 7.30 -7.58 -1.37
CA GLY A 171 6.76 -8.68 -0.56
C GLY A 171 6.23 -9.84 -1.41
N VAL A 172 5.53 -9.55 -2.51
CA VAL A 172 5.08 -10.56 -3.48
C VAL A 172 6.27 -11.33 -4.08
N THR A 173 7.31 -10.61 -4.50
CA THR A 173 8.54 -11.24 -5.03
C THR A 173 9.21 -12.14 -4.01
N GLU A 174 9.24 -11.72 -2.73
CA GLU A 174 9.79 -12.52 -1.65
C GLU A 174 8.97 -13.81 -1.45
N LEU A 175 7.65 -13.71 -1.29
CA LEU A 175 6.77 -14.85 -1.09
C LEU A 175 6.83 -15.84 -2.26
N GLU A 176 6.82 -15.35 -3.50
CA GLU A 176 6.96 -16.17 -4.70
C GLU A 176 8.30 -16.96 -4.68
N SER A 177 9.40 -16.30 -4.31
CA SER A 177 10.74 -16.91 -4.32
C SER A 177 10.91 -18.10 -3.37
N VAL A 178 10.09 -18.16 -2.32
CA VAL A 178 10.10 -19.23 -1.32
C VAL A 178 8.87 -20.14 -1.40
N GLU A 179 8.03 -20.00 -2.43
CA GLU A 179 6.76 -20.71 -2.61
C GLU A 179 5.81 -20.58 -1.39
N TRP A 180 5.79 -19.40 -0.77
CA TRP A 180 4.87 -19.05 0.31
C TRP A 180 3.74 -18.17 -0.21
N ARG A 181 2.67 -18.05 0.58
CA ARG A 181 1.58 -17.09 0.34
C ARG A 181 0.90 -16.72 1.64
N GLN A 182 0.15 -15.62 1.61
CA GLN A 182 -0.78 -15.26 2.65
C GLN A 182 -2.01 -16.18 2.64
N SER A 183 -2.57 -16.39 3.83
CA SER A 183 -3.96 -16.78 4.04
C SER A 183 -4.62 -15.78 4.98
N GLY A 184 -5.92 -15.54 4.82
CA GLY A 184 -6.61 -14.47 5.52
C GLY A 184 -6.38 -13.10 4.89
N THR A 185 -7.02 -12.09 5.45
CA THR A 185 -7.05 -10.71 4.97
C THR A 185 -6.86 -9.76 6.13
N VAL A 186 -6.43 -8.55 5.84
CA VAL A 186 -6.41 -7.47 6.83
C VAL A 186 -7.81 -6.91 6.99
N ASP A 187 -8.19 -6.61 8.23
CA ASP A 187 -9.42 -5.90 8.54
C ASP A 187 -9.11 -4.45 8.93
N ILE A 188 -9.83 -3.50 8.34
CA ILE A 188 -9.78 -2.09 8.76
C ILE A 188 -10.72 -1.91 9.94
N VAL A 189 -10.17 -1.60 11.11
CA VAL A 189 -10.93 -1.32 12.32
C VAL A 189 -11.44 0.12 12.32
N GLU A 190 -10.60 1.06 11.91
CA GLU A 190 -10.87 2.49 11.96
C GLU A 190 -9.99 3.24 10.96
N PHE A 191 -10.54 4.27 10.31
CA PHE A 191 -9.78 5.33 9.65
C PHE A 191 -9.75 6.59 10.51
N ARG A 192 -8.63 7.30 10.49
CA ARG A 192 -8.45 8.61 11.09
C ARG A 192 -7.81 9.56 10.05
N PRO A 193 -8.58 10.51 9.52
CA PRO A 193 -8.02 11.53 8.64
C PRO A 193 -6.99 12.39 9.38
N GLY A 194 -5.84 12.60 8.75
CA GLY A 194 -4.76 13.48 9.20
C GLY A 194 -4.79 14.80 8.43
N ASP A 195 -3.62 15.26 8.01
CA ASP A 195 -3.48 16.45 7.18
C ASP A 195 -4.15 16.28 5.80
N VAL A 196 -4.90 17.29 5.38
CA VAL A 196 -5.57 17.37 4.08
C VAL A 196 -5.11 18.63 3.38
N ASP A 197 -4.41 18.49 2.26
CA ASP A 197 -3.96 19.61 1.43
C ASP A 197 -4.43 19.43 -0.02
N VAL A 198 -5.67 19.87 -0.27
CA VAL A 198 -6.28 19.89 -1.61
C VAL A 198 -5.73 21.02 -2.50
N SER A 199 -4.92 21.93 -1.94
CA SER A 199 -4.31 23.04 -2.66
C SER A 199 -2.88 22.73 -3.13
N ALA A 200 -2.27 21.66 -2.62
CA ALA A 200 -0.99 21.14 -3.06
C ALA A 200 -1.03 20.61 -4.50
N SER A 201 0.16 20.37 -5.05
CA SER A 201 0.33 19.75 -6.38
C SER A 201 1.35 18.62 -6.27
N PRO A 202 0.92 17.35 -6.21
CA PRO A 202 -0.49 16.89 -6.22
C PRO A 202 -1.24 17.23 -4.92
N ALA A 203 -2.58 17.25 -4.98
CA ALA A 203 -3.41 17.29 -3.79
C ALA A 203 -3.19 16.02 -2.96
N SER A 204 -3.21 16.14 -1.63
CA SER A 204 -2.86 15.02 -0.74
C SER A 204 -3.74 14.91 0.50
N VAL A 205 -3.90 13.67 0.98
CA VAL A 205 -4.58 13.31 2.22
C VAL A 205 -3.69 12.33 2.98
N GLU A 206 -3.39 12.64 4.23
CA GLU A 206 -2.83 11.68 5.19
C GLU A 206 -3.97 10.91 5.84
N LEU A 207 -3.86 9.59 5.90
CA LEU A 207 -4.79 8.72 6.59
C LEU A 207 -4.04 7.81 7.56
N SER A 208 -4.51 7.71 8.80
CA SER A 208 -4.13 6.59 9.65
C SER A 208 -5.21 5.51 9.61
N ALA A 209 -4.80 4.24 9.52
CA ALA A 209 -5.71 3.10 9.55
C ALA A 209 -5.28 2.14 10.68
N CYS A 210 -6.20 1.85 11.60
CA CYS A 210 -5.99 0.76 12.56
C CYS A 210 -6.33 -0.55 11.86
N LEU A 211 -5.32 -1.38 11.66
CA LEU A 211 -5.43 -2.63 10.91
C LEU A 211 -5.37 -3.82 11.87
N ASP A 212 -6.34 -4.72 11.79
CA ASP A 212 -6.34 -6.00 12.49
C ASP A 212 -5.83 -7.09 11.54
N THR A 213 -4.77 -7.77 11.95
CA THR A 213 -4.08 -8.81 11.19
C THR A 213 -4.19 -10.17 11.86
N ALA A 214 -5.07 -10.32 12.85
CA ALA A 214 -5.27 -11.56 13.61
C ALA A 214 -5.56 -12.79 12.73
N ASP A 215 -6.25 -12.57 11.61
CA ASP A 215 -6.66 -13.62 10.69
C ASP A 215 -5.62 -13.91 9.58
N ILE A 216 -4.53 -13.13 9.51
CA ILE A 216 -3.47 -13.32 8.53
C ILE A 216 -2.50 -14.40 9.00
N ASP A 217 -2.19 -15.36 8.13
CA ASP A 217 -1.08 -16.31 8.26
C ASP A 217 -0.22 -16.38 6.98
N LEU A 218 1.06 -16.76 7.12
CA LEU A 218 1.88 -17.17 5.97
C LEU A 218 1.93 -18.69 5.94
N VAL A 219 1.64 -19.25 4.78
CA VAL A 219 1.61 -20.70 4.57
C VAL A 219 2.50 -21.11 3.41
N ASP A 220 3.06 -22.31 3.51
CA ASP A 220 3.80 -22.93 2.41
C ASP A 220 2.85 -23.46 1.32
N LYS A 221 3.43 -24.08 0.28
CA LYS A 221 2.70 -24.74 -0.80
C LYS A 221 1.71 -25.83 -0.35
N SER A 222 1.96 -26.47 0.79
CA SER A 222 1.08 -27.49 1.36
C SER A 222 -0.07 -26.88 2.17
N GLY A 223 0.02 -25.57 2.47
CA GLY A 223 -0.91 -24.86 3.33
C GLY A 223 -0.55 -24.94 4.82
N ASP A 224 0.64 -25.45 5.15
CA ASP A 224 1.12 -25.46 6.52
C ASP A 224 1.67 -24.08 6.88
N SER A 225 1.33 -23.59 8.07
CA SER A 225 1.87 -22.32 8.58
C SER A 225 3.40 -22.38 8.64
N VAL A 226 4.04 -21.36 8.09
CA VAL A 226 5.50 -21.20 8.15
C VAL A 226 5.93 -20.28 9.29
N ARG A 227 4.96 -19.62 9.92
CA ARG A 227 5.19 -18.91 11.17
C ARG A 227 5.36 -19.97 12.28
N GLY A 228 6.26 -19.70 13.21
CA GLY A 228 6.36 -20.48 14.44
C GLY A 228 5.05 -20.37 15.25
N PRO A 229 5.04 -20.84 16.51
CA PRO A 229 3.97 -20.43 17.42
C PRO A 229 3.83 -18.90 17.33
N VAL A 230 2.63 -18.43 16.99
CA VAL A 230 2.37 -16.99 16.83
C VAL A 230 2.81 -16.32 18.13
N ASP A 231 3.78 -15.42 18.06
CA ASP A 231 4.16 -14.61 19.22
C ASP A 231 2.93 -13.77 19.64
N ASP A 232 2.76 -13.52 20.95
CA ASP A 232 1.66 -12.74 21.52
C ASP A 232 1.72 -11.23 21.15
N GLY A 233 2.23 -10.89 19.97
CA GLY A 233 2.26 -9.53 19.45
C GLY A 233 0.84 -8.96 19.28
N PRO A 234 0.69 -7.63 19.29
CA PRO A 234 -0.61 -7.02 19.07
C PRO A 234 -1.09 -7.37 17.66
N SER A 235 -2.31 -7.91 17.55
CA SER A 235 -2.91 -8.18 16.24
C SER A 235 -3.37 -6.91 15.53
N ARG A 236 -3.50 -5.82 16.29
CA ARG A 236 -3.88 -4.50 15.81
C ARG A 236 -2.70 -3.57 15.83
N THR A 237 -2.55 -2.80 14.76
CA THR A 237 -1.48 -1.81 14.63
C THR A 237 -2.01 -0.62 13.85
N LEU A 238 -1.62 0.58 14.26
CA LEU A 238 -1.93 1.81 13.55
C LEU A 238 -0.88 2.03 12.44
N HIS A 239 -1.35 2.11 11.21
CA HIS A 239 -0.57 2.43 10.02
C HIS A 239 -0.87 3.85 9.57
N GLN A 240 0.09 4.50 8.91
CA GLN A 240 -0.09 5.82 8.29
C GLN A 240 0.18 5.75 6.79
N TYR A 241 -0.70 6.34 6.00
CA TYR A 241 -0.67 6.35 4.55
C TYR A 241 -0.77 7.78 4.03
N ARG A 242 -0.10 8.03 2.90
CA ARG A 242 -0.33 9.22 2.08
C ARG A 242 -1.05 8.82 0.82
N VAL A 243 -2.15 9.51 0.52
CA VAL A 243 -2.91 9.36 -0.71
C VAL A 243 -2.81 10.66 -1.50
N GLU A 244 -2.47 10.57 -2.79
CA GLU A 244 -2.27 11.72 -3.66
C GLU A 244 -3.17 11.65 -4.89
N HIS A 245 -3.64 12.81 -5.36
CA HIS A 245 -4.40 12.93 -6.60
C HIS A 245 -3.46 13.21 -7.78
N VAL A 246 -3.07 12.14 -8.48
CA VAL A 246 -2.11 12.15 -9.60
C VAL A 246 -2.85 11.87 -10.90
N ASP A 247 -2.62 12.70 -11.92
CA ASP A 247 -3.21 12.52 -13.27
C ASP A 247 -4.74 12.32 -13.30
N GLY A 248 -5.45 12.93 -12.34
CA GLY A 248 -6.92 12.83 -12.24
C GLY A 248 -7.42 11.62 -11.45
N GLN A 249 -6.55 10.96 -10.69
CA GLN A 249 -6.88 9.77 -9.91
C GLN A 249 -6.21 9.80 -8.54
N TRP A 250 -6.94 9.39 -7.50
CA TRP A 250 -6.39 9.19 -6.17
C TRP A 250 -5.62 7.87 -6.10
N MET A 251 -4.41 7.91 -5.54
CA MET A 251 -3.54 6.74 -5.39
C MET A 251 -2.87 6.73 -4.02
N VAL A 252 -2.70 5.55 -3.42
CA VAL A 252 -1.85 5.40 -2.23
C VAL A 252 -0.39 5.45 -2.68
N VAL A 253 0.38 6.42 -2.19
CA VAL A 253 1.77 6.65 -2.67
C VAL A 253 2.84 6.36 -1.63
N ASP A 254 2.48 6.42 -0.34
CA ASP A 254 3.40 6.22 0.76
C ASP A 254 2.73 5.46 1.90
N HIS A 255 3.54 4.75 2.68
CA HIS A 255 3.12 3.98 3.83
C HIS A 255 4.22 4.01 4.90
N THR A 256 3.82 4.29 6.13
CA THR A 256 4.72 4.37 7.28
C THR A 256 3.98 4.02 8.58
N PHE A 257 4.69 4.13 9.70
CA PHE A 257 4.13 3.93 11.03
C PHE A 257 4.31 5.21 11.85
N PRO A 258 3.30 5.62 12.63
CA PRO A 258 3.48 6.65 13.65
C PRO A 258 4.44 6.17 14.75
N ASP A 259 4.99 7.11 15.52
CA ASP A 259 5.86 6.79 16.67
C ASP A 259 5.15 5.91 17.73
N ASP A 260 3.84 6.07 17.86
CA ASP A 260 2.96 5.25 18.68
C ASP A 260 1.94 4.56 17.76
N ALA A 261 2.14 3.26 17.56
CA ALA A 261 1.36 2.45 16.64
C ALA A 261 0.24 1.65 17.34
N ASP A 262 -0.09 1.96 18.59
CA ASP A 262 -1.14 1.25 19.33
C ASP A 262 -2.54 1.67 18.86
N CYS A 263 -3.39 0.65 18.67
CA CYS A 263 -4.83 0.71 18.55
C CYS A 263 -5.43 -0.67 18.96
#